data_AF-A0A482VQS8-F1
#
_entry.id   AF-A0A482VQS8-F1
#
_cell.length_a   1.000
_cell.length_b   1.000
_cell.length_c   1.000
_cell.angle_alpha   90.00
_cell.angle_beta   90.00
_cell.angle_gamma   90.00
#
_symmetry.space_group_name_H-M   'P 1'
#
loop_
_entity.id
_entity.type
_entity.pdbx_description
1 polymer ?
#
loop_
_entity_poly.entity_id
_entity_poly.type
_entity_poly.pdbx_seq_one_letter_code
_entity_poly.pdbx_strand_id
1 'polypeptide(L)'
;MANFGLDKVEVPKFGLNDMSSSLDDRPLWRWDWEAMCGAGGLNIWSAQRHDLGLCFQQLFLQIPVLSLFACSSAYYFGRHTGYVTRGSVQLYSINFRCFIALCLALLPLLEIYIDLNATEEEIYCVSYFLCAVQGITWLCHFGYTLVLRKRLGLSPRGPVFMCVLWTLLFVLNVISVRSHVLIYKYSIKPSYGVYLAYGFSICQIILQLIYAFTLIPSEGSTTYLNFADRYTEIGETQTLLNNAYIRFTEEGDPNYLGVAMENVTWFSKLLFYWVNPLMEKGVQSKLNNSEDLYDLPFSLNCGTISTKLDKALTGNVDDIRRRKRTSEQFSASISSHSTLTSPDVSFIGIKKYNVSLFKALHKCFWVQFYSIGVLKLIADCAGFAGPMLLNRLVSFIENKSEDIKWGYLYAFLLMSTTVICEHV
;
A
#
# COMPACT_ATOMS: atom_id res chain seq x y z
N MET A 1 96.55 28.05 23.19
CA MET A 1 96.27 29.48 23.46
C MET A 1 94.79 29.59 23.78
N ALA A 2 94.39 29.47 25.05
CA ALA A 2 94.36 30.55 26.05
C ALA A 2 93.24 31.58 25.80
N ASN A 3 92.07 31.27 26.37
CA ASN A 3 91.22 32.07 27.26
C ASN A 3 90.75 33.52 26.96
N PHE A 4 89.40 33.64 26.94
CA PHE A 4 88.49 34.47 27.76
C PHE A 4 88.32 35.99 27.58
N GLY A 5 87.03 36.36 27.48
CA GLY A 5 86.34 37.31 28.38
C GLY A 5 85.51 38.38 27.66
N LEU A 6 84.33 38.83 28.10
CA LEU A 6 83.42 38.54 29.22
C LEU A 6 82.07 39.26 28.93
N ASP A 7 80.97 38.58 29.24
CA ASP A 7 79.65 39.00 29.75
C ASP A 7 79.00 40.36 29.45
N LYS A 8 77.70 40.29 29.14
CA LYS A 8 76.63 40.92 29.94
C LYS A 8 75.27 40.22 29.73
N VAL A 9 74.62 39.94 30.85
CA VAL A 9 73.32 39.27 31.06
C VAL A 9 72.21 40.32 31.22
N GLU A 10 70.99 40.06 30.71
CA GLU A 10 69.68 40.22 31.39
C GLU A 10 68.46 40.11 30.43
N VAL A 11 67.41 39.44 30.89
CA VAL A 11 66.09 39.21 30.25
C VAL A 11 65.03 39.83 31.17
N PRO A 12 63.93 40.49 30.70
CA PRO A 12 62.59 39.90 30.95
C PRO A 12 61.39 40.30 30.04
N LYS A 13 60.47 39.32 29.89
CA LYS A 13 58.99 39.34 30.04
C LYS A 13 58.01 39.86 28.95
N PHE A 14 57.27 38.88 28.39
CA PHE A 14 55.79 38.71 28.29
C PHE A 14 54.83 39.91 28.49
N GLY A 15 53.84 40.04 27.60
CA GLY A 15 52.61 40.84 27.80
C GLY A 15 51.64 40.90 26.61
N LEU A 16 50.70 39.96 26.59
CA LEU A 16 49.37 39.90 25.95
C LEU A 16 48.65 41.24 25.63
N ASN A 17 48.13 41.43 24.39
CA ASN A 17 46.69 41.37 24.04
C ASN A 17 46.31 42.08 22.72
N ASP A 18 45.33 41.46 22.06
CA ASP A 18 44.35 41.93 21.08
C ASP A 18 44.77 42.11 19.60
N MET A 19 44.45 41.15 18.71
CA MET A 19 43.12 40.81 18.15
C MET A 19 42.80 41.63 16.88
N SER A 20 43.04 41.04 15.71
CA SER A 20 42.03 41.01 14.62
C SER A 20 42.47 40.17 13.41
N SER A 21 41.49 39.39 12.94
CA SER A 21 41.31 38.81 11.60
C SER A 21 42.21 37.66 11.15
N SER A 22 41.90 36.49 11.70
CA SER A 22 41.75 35.23 10.98
C SER A 22 40.88 35.36 9.71
N LEU A 23 41.36 34.90 8.57
CA LEU A 23 40.52 34.43 7.46
C LEU A 23 40.80 32.92 7.30
N ASP A 24 39.90 32.16 7.92
CA ASP A 24 39.89 30.70 8.04
C ASP A 24 39.02 30.16 6.88
N ASP A 25 39.64 29.81 5.74
CA ASP A 25 38.99 29.08 4.63
C ASP A 25 38.89 27.58 4.96
N ARG A 26 38.10 27.25 5.99
CA ARG A 26 37.68 25.87 6.28
C ARG A 26 36.20 25.70 5.92
N PRO A 27 35.81 24.71 5.10
CA PRO A 27 34.40 24.46 4.84
C PRO A 27 33.68 24.14 6.16
N LEU A 28 32.66 24.93 6.48
CA LEU A 28 32.05 25.07 7.81
C LEU A 28 31.28 23.84 8.32
N TRP A 29 31.15 22.75 7.56
CA TRP A 29 30.47 21.53 8.01
C TRP A 29 31.07 20.30 7.30
N ARG A 30 32.05 19.63 7.91
CA ARG A 30 32.53 18.31 7.48
C ARG A 30 32.02 17.28 8.47
N TRP A 31 31.05 16.47 8.06
CA TRP A 31 30.45 15.43 8.92
C TRP A 31 31.49 14.36 9.27
N ASP A 32 31.60 14.06 10.56
CA ASP A 32 32.51 13.04 11.05
C ASP A 32 31.82 11.67 11.05
N TRP A 33 32.12 10.87 10.02
CA TRP A 33 31.61 9.51 9.89
C TRP A 33 32.23 8.55 10.91
N GLU A 34 33.38 8.88 11.49
CA GLU A 34 34.05 8.02 12.48
C GLU A 34 33.31 8.05 13.82
N ALA A 35 32.77 9.21 14.21
CA ALA A 35 31.90 9.35 15.37
C ALA A 35 30.59 8.55 15.24
N MET A 36 30.04 8.45 14.02
CA MET A 36 28.76 7.76 13.77
C MET A 36 28.90 6.25 13.54
N CYS A 37 29.90 5.84 12.75
CA CYS A 37 30.08 4.48 12.26
C CYS A 37 31.32 3.77 12.84
N GLY A 38 32.09 4.43 13.71
CA GLY A 38 33.33 3.91 14.28
C GLY A 38 34.57 4.17 13.44
N ALA A 39 35.71 3.62 13.89
CA ALA A 39 37.04 3.82 13.27
C ALA A 39 37.14 3.40 11.79
N GLY A 40 36.15 2.69 11.25
CA GLY A 40 36.07 2.34 9.83
C GLY A 40 35.33 3.37 8.96
N GLY A 41 34.70 4.39 9.55
CA GLY A 41 33.88 5.37 8.84
C GLY A 41 32.70 4.75 8.07
N LEU A 42 32.08 5.55 7.19
CA LEU A 42 31.01 5.09 6.31
C LEU A 42 31.59 4.34 5.10
N ASN A 43 31.63 3.01 5.18
CA ASN A 43 31.96 2.16 4.05
C ASN A 43 30.69 1.62 3.39
N ILE A 44 30.49 1.91 2.11
CA ILE A 44 29.36 1.36 1.33
C ILE A 44 29.54 -0.14 1.12
N TRP A 45 30.75 -0.56 0.77
CA TRP A 45 31.09 -1.94 0.44
C TRP A 45 32.32 -2.41 1.22
N SER A 46 32.21 -3.57 1.87
CA SER A 46 33.33 -4.20 2.56
C SER A 46 33.97 -5.24 1.64
N ALA A 47 35.12 -4.89 1.04
CA ALA A 47 35.85 -5.78 0.14
C ALA A 47 36.26 -7.11 0.81
N GLN A 48 36.55 -7.11 2.11
CA GLN A 48 36.92 -8.32 2.86
C GLN A 48 35.76 -9.32 3.03
N ARG A 49 34.52 -8.83 3.12
CA ARG A 49 33.33 -9.67 3.39
C ARG A 49 32.45 -9.90 2.17
N HIS A 50 32.73 -9.22 1.05
CA HIS A 50 31.86 -9.16 -0.13
C HIS A 50 30.41 -8.82 0.23
N ASP A 51 30.23 -7.85 1.13
CA ASP A 51 28.93 -7.43 1.63
C ASP A 51 28.87 -5.91 1.84
N LEU A 52 27.65 -5.39 1.99
CA LEU A 52 27.41 -3.98 2.32
C LEU A 52 27.97 -3.66 3.72
N GLY A 53 28.43 -2.42 3.92
CA GLY A 53 28.84 -1.98 5.25
C GLY A 53 27.66 -1.94 6.21
N LEU A 54 27.86 -2.40 7.46
CA LEU A 54 26.80 -2.48 8.47
C LEU A 54 26.19 -1.10 8.76
N CYS A 55 27.03 -0.07 8.96
CA CYS A 55 26.55 1.29 9.18
C CYS A 55 25.75 1.85 7.99
N PHE A 56 26.22 1.59 6.76
CA PHE A 56 25.49 2.00 5.54
C PHE A 56 24.11 1.35 5.46
N GLN A 57 24.04 0.05 5.74
CA GLN A 57 22.79 -0.68 5.75
C GLN A 57 21.80 -0.15 6.80
N GLN A 58 22.27 0.10 8.02
CA GLN A 58 21.42 0.62 9.09
C GLN A 58 20.90 2.03 8.74
N LEU A 59 21.79 2.93 8.30
CA LEU A 59 21.48 4.34 8.07
C LEU A 59 20.68 4.60 6.80
N PHE A 60 21.02 3.96 5.68
CA PHE A 60 20.44 4.27 4.37
C PHE A 60 19.40 3.26 3.90
N LEU A 61 19.40 2.02 4.42
CA LEU A 61 18.40 1.01 4.02
C LEU A 61 17.34 0.82 5.10
N GLN A 62 17.73 0.57 6.35
CA GLN A 62 16.78 0.25 7.42
C GLN A 62 16.03 1.47 7.95
N ILE A 63 16.74 2.51 8.37
CA ILE A 63 16.14 3.71 8.99
C ILE A 63 15.06 4.36 8.09
N PRO A 64 15.29 4.62 6.79
CA PRO A 64 14.27 5.26 5.95
C PRO A 64 12.99 4.44 5.81
N VAL A 65 13.12 3.11 5.68
CA VAL A 65 11.96 2.21 5.56
C VAL A 65 11.21 2.11 6.89
N LEU A 66 11.92 2.05 8.03
CA LEU A 66 11.32 2.09 9.35
C LEU A 66 10.57 3.40 9.59
N SER A 67 11.16 4.55 9.25
CA SER A 67 10.51 5.85 9.35
C SER A 67 9.25 5.92 8.51
N LEU A 68 9.29 5.44 7.26
CA LEU A 68 8.11 5.39 6.40
C LEU A 68 7.01 4.48 6.98
N PHE A 69 7.39 3.34 7.54
CA PHE A 69 6.47 2.41 8.20
C PHE A 69 5.85 3.01 9.46
N ALA A 70 6.63 3.76 10.26
CA ALA A 70 6.15 4.48 11.44
C ALA A 70 5.14 5.57 11.06
N CYS A 71 5.49 6.43 10.09
CA CYS A 71 4.61 7.50 9.60
C CYS A 71 3.30 6.93 9.04
N SER A 72 3.38 5.86 8.26
CA SER A 72 2.21 5.19 7.70
C SER A 72 1.33 4.56 8.79
N SER A 73 1.96 3.91 9.78
CA SER A 73 1.27 3.36 10.95
C SER A 73 0.56 4.46 11.75
N ALA A 74 1.22 5.59 12.00
CA ALA A 74 0.65 6.74 12.71
C ALA A 74 -0.51 7.39 11.94
N TYR A 75 -0.37 7.53 10.60
CA TYR A 75 -1.44 8.03 9.74
C TYR A 75 -2.70 7.16 9.84
N TYR A 76 -2.54 5.84 9.72
CA TYR A 76 -3.67 4.91 9.82
C TYR A 76 -4.21 4.75 11.23
N PHE A 77 -3.38 4.95 12.26
CA PHE A 77 -3.82 5.02 13.65
C PHE A 77 -4.76 6.21 13.89
N GLY A 78 -4.45 7.38 13.33
CA GLY A 78 -5.30 8.58 13.42
C GLY A 78 -6.50 8.59 12.46
N ARG A 79 -6.53 7.71 11.46
CA ARG A 79 -7.61 7.68 10.48
C ARG A 79 -8.84 6.98 11.03
N HIS A 80 -9.89 7.77 11.31
CA HIS A 80 -11.19 7.25 11.73
C HIS A 80 -12.02 6.74 10.55
N THR A 81 -11.71 5.56 10.00
CA THR A 81 -12.63 4.83 9.11
C THR A 81 -13.69 4.09 9.93
N GLY A 82 -14.87 3.83 9.36
CA GLY A 82 -16.00 3.13 10.01
C GLY A 82 -15.64 1.85 10.78
N TYR A 83 -16.54 1.46 11.69
CA TYR A 83 -16.35 0.31 12.58
C TYR A 83 -16.61 -1.02 11.86
N VAL A 84 -15.84 -2.05 12.23
CA VAL A 84 -15.93 -3.40 11.66
C VAL A 84 -16.01 -4.40 12.80
N THR A 85 -16.94 -5.35 12.70
CA THR A 85 -16.97 -6.55 13.57
C THR A 85 -16.13 -7.64 12.94
N ARG A 86 -15.33 -8.33 13.76
CA ARG A 86 -14.46 -9.41 13.32
C ARG A 86 -14.77 -10.69 14.08
N GLY A 87 -14.72 -11.83 13.39
CA GLY A 87 -14.84 -13.14 14.03
C GLY A 87 -13.71 -13.42 15.01
N SER A 88 -13.95 -14.36 15.94
CA SER A 88 -13.03 -14.66 17.05
C SER A 88 -11.61 -15.05 16.58
N VAL A 89 -11.48 -15.88 15.55
CA VAL A 89 -10.17 -16.32 15.02
C VAL A 89 -9.34 -15.14 14.50
N GLN A 90 -9.97 -14.20 13.79
CA GLN A 90 -9.30 -13.00 13.30
C GLN A 90 -8.91 -12.08 14.45
N LEU A 91 -9.75 -11.94 15.47
CA LEU A 91 -9.44 -11.15 16.65
C LEU A 91 -8.27 -11.75 17.45
N TYR A 92 -8.22 -13.07 17.61
CA TYR A 92 -7.07 -13.76 18.21
C TYR A 92 -5.79 -13.53 17.40
N SER A 93 -5.87 -13.64 16.08
CA SER A 93 -4.74 -13.37 15.18
C SER A 93 -4.22 -11.92 15.32
N ILE A 94 -5.12 -10.93 15.36
CA ILE A 94 -4.74 -9.53 15.54
C ILE A 94 -4.19 -9.29 16.96
N ASN A 95 -4.75 -9.90 18.00
CA ASN A 95 -4.23 -9.79 19.36
C ASN A 95 -2.81 -10.38 19.46
N PHE A 96 -2.58 -11.52 18.83
CA PHE A 96 -1.24 -12.12 18.76
C PHE A 96 -0.27 -11.22 17.98
N ARG A 97 -0.73 -10.58 16.90
CA ARG A 97 0.04 -9.55 16.17
C ARG A 97 0.42 -8.36 17.05
N CYS A 98 -0.49 -7.89 17.91
CA CYS A 98 -0.20 -6.83 18.89
C CYS A 98 0.92 -7.26 19.85
N PHE A 99 0.87 -8.51 20.36
CA PHE A 99 1.91 -9.04 21.23
C PHE A 99 3.27 -9.09 20.53
N ILE A 100 3.32 -9.59 19.28
CA ILE A 100 4.56 -9.64 18.50
C ILE A 100 5.11 -8.24 18.22
N ALA A 101 4.25 -7.27 17.88
CA ALA A 101 4.68 -5.89 17.66
C ALA A 101 5.30 -5.28 18.93
N LEU A 102 4.74 -5.58 20.11
CA LEU A 102 5.33 -5.18 21.39
C LEU A 102 6.69 -5.85 21.63
N CYS A 103 6.81 -7.16 21.36
CA CYS A 103 8.09 -7.87 21.46
C CYS A 103 9.15 -7.27 20.53
N LEU A 104 8.77 -6.92 19.29
CA LEU A 104 9.66 -6.27 18.32
C LEU A 104 10.07 -4.85 18.73
N ALA A 105 9.25 -4.14 19.51
CA ALA A 105 9.63 -2.85 20.10
C ALA A 105 10.63 -3.00 21.26
N LEU A 106 10.50 -4.06 22.07
CA LEU A 106 11.33 -4.30 23.24
C LEU A 106 12.68 -4.96 22.92
N LEU A 107 12.73 -5.78 21.88
CA LEU A 107 13.93 -6.53 21.49
C LEU A 107 15.18 -5.66 21.25
N PRO A 108 15.14 -4.56 20.47
CA PRO A 108 16.32 -3.71 20.29
C PRO A 108 16.69 -2.90 21.54
N LEU A 109 15.73 -2.60 22.42
CA LEU A 109 16.01 -1.97 23.71
C LEU A 109 16.77 -2.92 24.63
N LEU A 110 16.38 -4.20 24.63
CA LEU A 110 17.03 -5.23 25.41
C LEU A 110 18.46 -5.51 24.90
N GLU A 111 18.66 -5.51 23.58
CA GLU A 111 19.99 -5.66 22.97
C GLU A 111 20.96 -4.60 23.50
N ILE A 112 20.63 -3.31 23.34
CA ILE A 112 21.48 -2.20 23.80
C ILE A 112 21.68 -2.21 25.32
N TYR A 113 20.64 -2.57 26.09
CA TYR A 113 20.75 -2.66 27.55
C TYR A 113 21.73 -3.75 27.99
N ILE A 114 21.72 -4.92 27.33
CA ILE A 114 22.67 -5.99 27.64
C ILE A 114 24.07 -5.58 27.18
N ASP A 115 24.21 -5.00 26.00
CA ASP A 115 25.51 -4.57 25.47
C ASP A 115 26.19 -3.55 26.39
N LEU A 116 25.44 -2.57 26.90
CA LEU A 116 25.91 -1.56 27.87
C LEU A 116 26.38 -2.13 29.21
N ASN A 117 25.74 -3.20 29.69
CA ASN A 117 26.03 -3.78 31.01
C ASN A 117 27.04 -4.92 30.96
N ALA A 118 27.13 -5.63 29.83
CA ALA A 118 27.96 -6.82 29.67
C ALA A 118 29.29 -6.52 28.97
N THR A 119 29.40 -5.40 28.26
CA THR A 119 30.63 -5.02 27.54
C THR A 119 31.12 -3.65 27.97
N GLU A 120 32.44 -3.51 28.09
CA GLU A 120 33.12 -2.21 28.24
C GLU A 120 33.49 -1.60 26.88
N GLU A 121 32.95 -2.13 25.77
CA GLU A 121 33.22 -1.66 24.40
C GLU A 121 32.38 -0.41 24.09
N GLU A 122 32.96 0.55 23.38
CA GLU A 122 32.24 1.75 22.93
C GLU A 122 31.22 1.39 21.83
N ILE A 123 29.93 1.53 22.16
CA ILE A 123 28.84 1.33 21.20
C ILE A 123 28.72 2.55 20.28
N TYR A 124 28.70 2.31 18.98
CA TYR A 124 28.57 3.37 17.98
C TYR A 124 27.20 4.08 18.02
N CYS A 125 27.18 5.39 17.76
CA CYS A 125 25.96 6.20 17.79
C CYS A 125 24.86 5.68 16.85
N VAL A 126 25.22 5.08 15.72
CA VAL A 126 24.26 4.51 14.76
C VAL A 126 23.37 3.43 15.39
N SER A 127 23.91 2.62 16.31
CA SER A 127 23.15 1.55 16.97
C SER A 127 22.08 2.10 17.91
N TYR A 128 22.40 3.16 18.68
CA TYR A 128 21.41 3.86 19.50
C TYR A 128 20.31 4.51 18.65
N PHE A 129 20.70 5.14 17.54
CA PHE A 129 19.76 5.78 16.65
C PHE A 129 18.81 4.77 15.99
N LEU A 130 19.34 3.64 15.51
CA LEU A 130 18.55 2.55 14.97
C LEU A 130 17.58 1.98 16.02
N CYS A 131 18.05 1.73 17.24
CA CYS A 131 17.24 1.23 18.34
C CYS A 131 16.06 2.17 18.64
N ALA A 132 16.31 3.48 18.73
CA ALA A 132 15.27 4.48 18.95
C ALA A 132 14.23 4.48 17.82
N VAL A 133 14.67 4.46 16.56
CA VAL A 133 13.78 4.44 15.39
C VAL A 133 12.96 3.14 15.36
N GLN A 134 13.58 1.98 15.61
CA GLN A 134 12.87 0.69 15.66
C GLN A 134 11.83 0.67 16.79
N GLY A 135 12.19 1.11 17.99
CA GLY A 135 11.27 1.17 19.13
C GLY A 135 10.05 2.04 18.84
N ILE A 136 10.26 3.27 18.35
CA ILE A 136 9.17 4.18 17.97
C ILE A 136 8.31 3.56 16.86
N THR A 137 8.94 2.97 15.85
CA THR A 137 8.24 2.36 14.72
C THR A 137 7.30 1.25 15.16
N TRP A 138 7.78 0.32 15.98
CA TRP A 138 6.97 -0.80 16.46
C TRP A 138 5.92 -0.38 17.49
N LEU A 139 6.16 0.68 18.28
CA LEU A 139 5.13 1.27 19.14
C LEU A 139 4.00 1.95 18.34
N CYS A 140 4.33 2.72 17.30
CA CYS A 140 3.35 3.29 16.37
C CYS A 140 2.58 2.16 15.67
N HIS A 141 3.27 1.10 15.25
CA HIS A 141 2.66 -0.05 14.61
C HIS A 141 1.74 -0.83 15.56
N PHE A 142 2.11 -0.98 16.83
CA PHE A 142 1.25 -1.54 17.87
C PHE A 142 -0.06 -0.75 17.97
N GLY A 143 0.01 0.58 18.02
CA GLY A 143 -1.18 1.44 17.95
C GLY A 143 -2.04 1.15 16.72
N TYR A 144 -1.43 1.10 15.54
CA TYR A 144 -2.12 0.73 14.29
C TYR A 144 -2.81 -0.64 14.37
N THR A 145 -2.13 -1.67 14.93
CA THR A 145 -2.71 -3.02 15.06
C THR A 145 -3.88 -3.07 16.05
N LEU A 146 -3.87 -2.24 17.10
CA LEU A 146 -5.01 -2.10 18.01
C LEU A 146 -6.23 -1.51 17.31
N VAL A 147 -6.02 -0.52 16.43
CA VAL A 147 -7.11 0.08 15.64
C VAL A 147 -7.67 -0.95 14.64
N LEU A 148 -6.82 -1.79 14.04
CA LEU A 148 -7.23 -2.85 13.11
C LEU A 148 -8.21 -3.87 13.73
N ARG A 149 -8.24 -4.01 15.06
CA ARG A 149 -9.22 -4.85 15.76
C ARG A 149 -10.66 -4.44 15.50
N LYS A 150 -10.89 -3.14 15.28
CA LYS A 150 -12.25 -2.55 15.20
C LYS A 150 -12.48 -1.68 13.96
N ARG A 151 -11.45 -1.39 13.15
CA ARG A 151 -11.50 -0.45 12.01
C ARG A 151 -10.58 -0.91 10.86
N LEU A 152 -10.45 -0.07 9.82
CA LEU A 152 -9.57 -0.20 8.65
C LEU A 152 -9.91 -1.33 7.64
N GLY A 153 -11.21 -1.56 7.45
CA GLY A 153 -11.72 -2.36 6.35
C GLY A 153 -11.90 -3.85 6.66
N LEU A 154 -12.44 -4.58 5.69
CA LEU A 154 -12.81 -6.00 5.85
C LEU A 154 -11.58 -6.90 6.06
N SER A 155 -10.48 -6.64 5.35
CA SER A 155 -9.30 -7.50 5.45
C SER A 155 -8.61 -7.40 6.83
N PRO A 156 -8.36 -8.52 7.54
CA PRO A 156 -7.60 -8.52 8.80
C PRO A 156 -6.10 -8.25 8.60
N ARG A 157 -5.64 -8.12 7.36
CA ARG A 157 -4.27 -7.73 6.99
C ARG A 157 -4.08 -6.20 7.04
N GLY A 158 -5.17 -5.45 6.90
CA GLY A 158 -5.17 -4.01 6.76
C GLY A 158 -4.82 -3.55 5.33
N PRO A 159 -4.50 -2.26 5.13
CA PRO A 159 -4.21 -1.71 3.81
C PRO A 159 -3.02 -2.40 3.14
N VAL A 160 -3.12 -2.64 1.83
CA VAL A 160 -2.08 -3.31 1.02
C VAL A 160 -0.73 -2.60 1.15
N PHE A 161 -0.74 -1.26 1.21
CA PHE A 161 0.47 -0.46 1.38
C PHE A 161 1.26 -0.84 2.65
N MET A 162 0.58 -1.12 3.76
CA MET A 162 1.23 -1.55 5.00
C MET A 162 1.87 -2.94 4.86
N CYS A 163 1.24 -3.83 4.09
CA CYS A 163 1.81 -5.15 3.80
C CYS A 163 3.08 -5.03 2.95
N VAL A 164 3.11 -4.12 1.97
CA VAL A 164 4.30 -3.88 1.12
C VAL A 164 5.47 -3.31 1.92
N LEU A 165 5.20 -2.36 2.82
CA LEU A 165 6.25 -1.83 3.70
C LEU A 165 6.79 -2.90 4.66
N TRP A 166 5.91 -3.74 5.20
CA TRP A 166 6.33 -4.84 6.07
C TRP A 166 7.15 -5.90 5.30
N THR A 167 6.79 -6.26 4.06
CA THR A 167 7.59 -7.20 3.27
C THR A 167 8.97 -6.63 2.93
N LEU A 168 9.05 -5.33 2.64
CA LEU A 168 10.33 -4.64 2.45
C LEU A 168 11.20 -4.68 3.72
N LEU A 169 10.62 -4.42 4.90
CA LEU A 169 11.31 -4.56 6.19
C LEU A 169 11.79 -5.99 6.43
N PHE A 170 10.98 -7.00 6.11
CA PHE A 170 11.38 -8.40 6.23
C PHE A 170 12.62 -8.71 5.38
N VAL A 171 12.64 -8.28 4.10
CA VAL A 171 13.80 -8.45 3.22
C VAL A 171 15.05 -7.77 3.79
N LEU A 172 14.92 -6.54 4.30
CA LEU A 172 16.04 -5.82 4.91
C LEU A 172 16.57 -6.51 6.18
N ASN A 173 15.69 -7.12 6.99
CA ASN A 173 16.10 -7.93 8.14
C ASN A 173 16.85 -9.19 7.72
N VAL A 174 16.46 -9.85 6.61
CA VAL A 174 17.17 -11.01 6.07
C VAL A 174 18.58 -10.62 5.63
N ILE A 175 18.73 -9.47 4.97
CA ILE A 175 20.03 -8.93 4.60
C ILE A 175 20.85 -8.64 5.88
N SER A 176 20.25 -8.06 6.92
CA SER A 176 20.89 -7.82 8.23
C SER A 176 21.43 -9.09 8.87
N VAL A 177 20.63 -10.14 8.94
CA VAL A 177 21.07 -11.43 9.48
C VAL A 177 22.25 -11.96 8.70
N ARG A 178 22.21 -11.90 7.36
CA ARG A 178 23.34 -12.32 6.52
C ARG A 178 24.61 -11.54 6.87
N SER A 179 24.52 -10.23 7.05
CA SER A 179 25.67 -9.41 7.44
C SER A 179 26.21 -9.77 8.82
N HIS A 180 25.35 -10.00 9.83
CA HIS A 180 25.78 -10.46 11.15
C HIS A 180 26.39 -11.86 11.13
N VAL A 181 25.86 -12.79 10.33
CA VAL A 181 26.44 -14.13 10.11
C VAL A 181 27.86 -14.03 9.53
N LEU A 182 28.06 -13.16 8.53
CA LEU A 182 29.37 -12.98 7.90
C LEU A 182 30.39 -12.37 8.87
N ILE A 183 29.96 -11.40 9.69
CA ILE A 183 30.80 -10.82 10.75
C ILE A 183 31.20 -11.90 11.77
N TYR A 184 30.24 -12.69 12.23
CA TYR A 184 30.50 -13.77 13.18
C TYR A 184 31.48 -14.80 12.60
N LYS A 185 31.31 -15.21 11.34
CA LYS A 185 32.15 -16.23 10.68
C LYS A 185 33.58 -15.76 10.39
N TYR A 186 33.77 -14.50 10.03
CA TYR A 186 35.09 -13.96 9.65
C TYR A 186 35.89 -13.39 10.82
N SER A 187 35.26 -13.26 12.00
CA SER A 187 35.93 -12.81 13.21
C SER A 187 36.81 -13.93 13.79
N ILE A 188 38.12 -13.71 13.86
CA ILE A 188 39.11 -14.69 14.37
C ILE A 188 38.82 -15.03 15.85
N LYS A 189 38.39 -14.04 16.64
CA LYS A 189 37.85 -14.19 18.00
C LYS A 189 36.67 -13.23 18.14
N PRO A 190 35.41 -13.68 18.05
CA PRO A 190 34.27 -12.78 18.17
C PRO A 190 34.21 -12.22 19.60
N SER A 191 34.07 -10.90 19.72
CA SER A 191 33.75 -10.27 21.01
C SER A 191 32.32 -10.65 21.44
N TYR A 192 32.00 -10.46 22.72
CA TYR A 192 30.68 -10.78 23.25
C TYR A 192 29.56 -10.03 22.50
N GLY A 193 29.78 -8.76 22.15
CA GLY A 193 28.82 -7.94 21.39
C GLY A 193 28.51 -8.51 19.99
N VAL A 194 29.50 -9.08 19.29
CA VAL A 194 29.27 -9.73 17.99
C VAL A 194 28.37 -10.97 18.12
N TYR A 195 28.58 -11.77 19.16
CA TYR A 195 27.73 -12.93 19.45
C TYR A 195 26.31 -12.49 19.84
N LEU A 196 26.19 -11.45 20.66
CA LEU A 196 24.93 -10.87 21.08
C LEU A 196 24.12 -10.37 19.87
N ALA A 197 24.69 -9.49 19.05
CA ALA A 197 24.05 -8.93 17.86
C ALA A 197 23.59 -10.00 16.86
N TYR A 198 24.38 -11.07 16.69
CA TYR A 198 24.00 -12.23 15.87
C TYR A 198 22.76 -12.95 16.43
N GLY A 199 22.73 -13.20 17.74
CA GLY A 199 21.59 -13.83 18.41
C GLY A 199 20.31 -12.99 18.31
N PHE A 200 20.40 -11.68 18.58
CA PHE A 200 19.27 -10.76 18.48
C PHE A 200 18.74 -10.65 17.04
N SER A 201 19.62 -10.64 16.04
CA SER A 201 19.23 -10.66 14.63
C SER A 201 18.43 -11.91 14.24
N ILE A 202 18.78 -13.08 14.77
CA ILE A 202 18.00 -14.32 14.58
C ILE A 202 16.63 -14.21 15.25
N CYS A 203 16.59 -13.78 16.52
CA CYS A 203 15.34 -13.58 17.25
C CYS A 203 14.40 -12.61 16.50
N GLN A 204 14.94 -11.55 15.90
CA GLN A 204 14.17 -10.61 15.09
C GLN A 204 13.54 -11.27 13.86
N ILE A 205 14.27 -12.09 13.09
CA ILE A 205 13.69 -12.83 11.96
C ILE A 205 12.63 -13.83 12.43
N ILE A 206 12.85 -14.53 13.54
CA ILE A 206 11.85 -15.47 14.08
C ILE A 206 10.55 -14.71 14.41
N LEU A 207 10.64 -13.57 15.10
CA LEU A 207 9.47 -12.75 15.40
C LEU A 207 8.78 -12.24 14.13
N GLN A 208 9.53 -11.86 13.09
CA GLN A 208 8.95 -11.46 11.80
C GLN A 208 8.24 -12.63 11.09
N LEU A 209 8.79 -13.84 11.14
CA LEU A 209 8.11 -15.02 10.59
C LEU A 209 6.82 -15.33 11.32
N ILE A 210 6.83 -15.24 12.66
CA ILE A 210 5.61 -15.39 13.48
C ILE A 210 4.60 -14.29 13.11
N TYR A 211 5.05 -13.04 12.91
CA TYR A 211 4.20 -11.96 12.41
C TYR A 211 3.59 -12.31 11.04
N ALA A 212 4.37 -12.87 10.12
CA ALA A 212 3.91 -13.30 8.80
C ALA A 212 2.78 -14.33 8.89
N PHE A 213 2.90 -15.32 9.79
CA PHE A 213 1.85 -16.31 10.02
C PHE A 213 0.54 -15.65 10.50
N THR A 214 0.62 -14.54 11.25
CA THR A 214 -0.59 -13.78 11.66
C THR A 214 -1.29 -13.08 10.50
N LEU A 215 -0.68 -12.96 9.32
CA LEU A 215 -1.32 -12.34 8.14
C LEU A 215 -2.15 -13.34 7.32
N ILE A 216 -1.97 -14.65 7.54
CA ILE A 216 -2.62 -15.71 6.74
C ILE A 216 -4.15 -15.77 6.93
N PRO A 217 -4.73 -15.64 8.15
CA PRO A 217 -6.16 -15.84 8.36
C PRO A 217 -7.00 -14.89 7.50
N SER A 218 -7.59 -15.43 6.43
CA SER A 218 -8.29 -14.66 5.39
C SER A 218 -9.80 -14.80 5.47
N GLU A 219 -10.29 -15.91 6.02
CA GLU A 219 -11.70 -16.26 6.01
C GLU A 219 -12.29 -16.07 7.40
N GLY A 220 -13.23 -15.13 7.48
CA GLY A 220 -14.06 -14.92 8.66
C GLY A 220 -15.15 -13.93 8.29
N SER A 221 -16.31 -14.06 8.94
CA SER A 221 -17.46 -13.17 8.80
C SER A 221 -17.11 -11.78 9.35
N THR A 222 -16.45 -10.96 8.52
CA THR A 222 -16.26 -9.54 8.82
C THR A 222 -17.37 -8.75 8.17
N THR A 223 -18.10 -7.99 8.95
CA THR A 223 -19.18 -7.13 8.46
C THR A 223 -18.87 -5.69 8.86
N TYR A 224 -19.09 -4.74 7.94
CA TYR A 224 -19.06 -3.33 8.29
C TYR A 224 -20.25 -3.02 9.20
N LEU A 225 -20.01 -2.39 10.34
CA LEU A 225 -21.08 -1.79 11.11
C LEU A 225 -21.39 -0.43 10.51
N ASN A 226 -22.29 -0.41 9.52
CA ASN A 226 -22.81 0.82 8.92
C ASN A 226 -23.65 1.67 9.90
N PHE A 227 -23.88 1.18 11.12
CA PHE A 227 -24.58 1.91 12.17
C PHE A 227 -23.95 3.28 12.45
N ALA A 228 -22.62 3.41 12.51
CA ALA A 228 -22.01 4.67 12.95
C ALA A 228 -22.13 5.83 11.94
N ASP A 229 -21.96 5.56 10.64
CA ASP A 229 -22.00 6.61 9.60
C ASP A 229 -23.43 7.06 9.28
N ARG A 230 -24.45 6.24 9.60
CA ARG A 230 -25.86 6.56 9.33
C ARG A 230 -26.51 7.43 10.41
N TYR A 231 -25.94 7.49 11.63
CA TYR A 231 -26.42 8.41 12.69
C TYR A 231 -25.64 9.74 12.71
N THR A 232 -24.40 9.79 12.20
CA THR A 232 -23.64 11.05 12.09
C THR A 232 -24.12 11.93 10.94
N GLU A 233 -24.80 11.38 9.93
CA GLU A 233 -25.52 12.16 8.91
C GLU A 233 -26.92 12.62 9.35
N ILE A 234 -27.45 12.10 10.46
CA ILE A 234 -28.67 12.65 11.09
C ILE A 234 -28.26 13.86 11.91
N GLY A 235 -27.82 14.91 11.20
CA GLY A 235 -27.77 16.24 11.76
C GLY A 235 -29.18 16.68 12.14
N GLU A 236 -29.27 17.53 13.16
CA GLU A 236 -30.48 18.20 13.67
C GLU A 236 -31.34 18.93 12.62
N THR A 237 -30.87 19.01 11.36
CA THR A 237 -31.55 19.64 10.23
C THR A 237 -32.24 18.66 9.27
N GLN A 238 -32.19 17.34 9.48
CA GLN A 238 -32.89 16.40 8.61
C GLN A 238 -34.38 16.27 8.98
N THR A 239 -35.25 16.54 8.02
CA THR A 239 -36.70 16.47 8.17
C THR A 239 -37.16 15.02 8.37
N LEU A 240 -37.82 14.74 9.51
CA LEU A 240 -38.35 13.42 9.91
C LEU A 240 -39.45 12.83 9.00
N LEU A 241 -39.80 13.51 7.90
CA LEU A 241 -40.94 13.18 7.04
C LEU A 241 -40.56 12.65 5.66
N ASN A 242 -39.27 12.51 5.34
CA ASN A 242 -38.95 11.72 4.17
C ASN A 242 -39.09 10.24 4.57
N ASN A 243 -39.86 9.46 3.81
CA ASN A 243 -40.06 8.03 3.99
C ASN A 243 -38.70 7.31 4.01
N ALA A 244 -38.02 7.35 5.14
CA ALA A 244 -36.93 6.48 5.50
C ALA A 244 -37.60 5.14 5.83
N TYR A 245 -38.03 4.44 4.78
CA TYR A 245 -38.09 3.00 4.85
C TYR A 245 -36.66 2.56 5.17
N ILE A 246 -36.39 2.40 6.46
CA ILE A 246 -35.24 1.68 6.95
C ILE A 246 -35.54 0.26 6.49
N ARG A 247 -35.05 -0.10 5.30
CA ARG A 247 -34.86 -1.51 4.97
C ARG A 247 -33.96 -2.00 6.09
N PHE A 248 -34.55 -2.70 7.05
CA PHE A 248 -33.79 -3.55 7.94
C PHE A 248 -33.05 -4.49 7.00
N THR A 249 -31.78 -4.21 6.73
CA THR A 249 -30.91 -5.26 6.23
C THR A 249 -30.93 -6.28 7.35
N GLU A 250 -31.57 -7.40 7.10
CA GLU A 250 -31.55 -8.57 7.96
C GLU A 250 -30.13 -9.16 7.87
N GLU A 251 -29.14 -8.39 8.34
CA GLU A 251 -27.69 -8.63 8.35
C GLU A 251 -27.29 -9.83 9.24
N GLY A 252 -28.29 -10.63 9.64
CA GLY A 252 -28.17 -11.81 10.49
C GLY A 252 -28.51 -13.13 9.81
N ASP A 253 -28.93 -13.16 8.53
CA ASP A 253 -29.09 -14.45 7.83
C ASP A 253 -27.71 -14.96 7.37
N PRO A 254 -27.20 -16.08 7.94
CA PRO A 254 -25.97 -16.70 7.46
C PRO A 254 -26.04 -17.15 5.99
N ASN A 255 -27.23 -17.19 5.37
CA ASN A 255 -27.42 -17.54 3.97
C ASN A 255 -27.57 -16.33 3.03
N TYR A 256 -27.40 -15.09 3.51
CA TYR A 256 -27.41 -13.89 2.67
C TYR A 256 -26.10 -13.77 1.88
N LEU A 257 -26.19 -13.71 0.55
CA LEU A 257 -25.04 -13.71 -0.35
C LEU A 257 -24.40 -12.33 -0.55
N GLY A 258 -25.12 -11.24 -0.25
CA GLY A 258 -24.66 -9.88 -0.48
C GLY A 258 -24.87 -9.38 -1.91
N VAL A 259 -24.14 -8.32 -2.28
CA VAL A 259 -24.19 -7.71 -3.61
C VAL A 259 -23.22 -8.42 -4.57
N ALA A 260 -23.65 -8.69 -5.79
CA ALA A 260 -22.82 -9.39 -6.78
C ALA A 260 -21.50 -8.66 -7.08
N MET A 261 -20.40 -9.42 -7.12
CA MET A 261 -19.03 -8.95 -7.45
C MET A 261 -18.45 -7.85 -6.54
N GLU A 262 -19.10 -7.52 -5.42
CA GLU A 262 -18.56 -6.60 -4.41
C GLU A 262 -17.58 -7.30 -3.48
N ASN A 263 -16.49 -6.61 -3.10
CA ASN A 263 -15.43 -7.15 -2.23
C ASN A 263 -14.69 -8.39 -2.77
N VAL A 264 -14.84 -8.70 -4.07
CA VAL A 264 -14.19 -9.82 -4.77
C VAL A 264 -12.91 -9.37 -5.47
N THR A 265 -11.86 -10.21 -5.45
CA THR A 265 -10.60 -9.97 -6.18
C THR A 265 -10.80 -9.99 -7.70
N TRP A 266 -9.94 -9.30 -8.45
CA TRP A 266 -10.03 -9.27 -9.91
C TRP A 266 -9.91 -10.66 -10.55
N PHE A 267 -9.10 -11.56 -9.97
CA PHE A 267 -8.91 -12.93 -10.45
C PHE A 267 -10.18 -13.77 -10.27
N SER A 268 -10.88 -13.59 -9.15
CA SER A 268 -12.16 -14.25 -8.90
C SER A 268 -13.26 -13.72 -9.83
N LYS A 269 -13.20 -12.44 -10.22
CA LYS A 269 -14.08 -11.90 -11.28
C LYS A 269 -13.80 -12.52 -12.65
N LEU A 270 -12.52 -12.71 -13.00
CA LEU A 270 -12.11 -13.29 -14.28
C LEU A 270 -12.50 -14.78 -14.39
N LEU A 271 -12.26 -15.57 -13.35
CA LEU A 271 -12.56 -17.01 -13.32
C LEU A 271 -14.00 -17.33 -12.85
N PHE A 272 -14.84 -16.31 -12.64
CA PHE A 272 -16.20 -16.46 -12.09
C PHE A 272 -16.29 -17.21 -10.75
N TYR A 273 -15.18 -17.28 -10.00
CA TYR A 273 -15.12 -18.03 -8.73
C TYR A 273 -16.10 -17.48 -7.67
N TRP A 274 -16.43 -16.20 -7.75
CA TRP A 274 -17.42 -15.57 -6.86
C TRP A 274 -18.82 -16.15 -6.96
N VAL A 275 -19.13 -16.93 -8.00
CA VAL A 275 -20.44 -17.59 -8.18
C VAL A 275 -20.53 -18.87 -7.35
N ASN A 276 -19.41 -19.43 -6.88
CA ASN A 276 -19.38 -20.70 -6.14
C ASN A 276 -20.28 -20.74 -4.90
N PRO A 277 -20.34 -19.69 -4.03
CA PRO A 277 -21.25 -19.69 -2.89
C PRO A 277 -22.73 -19.79 -3.30
N LEU A 278 -23.10 -19.17 -4.42
CA LEU A 278 -24.46 -19.30 -4.98
C LEU A 278 -24.71 -20.71 -5.50
N MET A 279 -23.74 -21.32 -6.18
CA MET A 279 -23.85 -22.71 -6.64
C MET A 279 -23.99 -23.68 -5.46
N GLU A 280 -23.21 -23.47 -4.40
CA GLU A 280 -23.28 -24.28 -3.17
C GLU A 280 -24.64 -24.13 -2.48
N LYS A 281 -25.18 -22.91 -2.40
CA LYS A 281 -26.55 -22.66 -1.91
C LYS A 281 -27.60 -23.37 -2.76
N GLY A 282 -27.40 -23.42 -4.08
CA GLY A 282 -28.23 -24.19 -5.01
C GLY A 282 -28.17 -25.69 -4.76
N VAL A 283 -26.98 -26.27 -4.56
CA VAL A 283 -26.80 -27.69 -4.20
C VAL A 283 -27.50 -28.01 -2.87
N GLN A 284 -27.43 -27.09 -1.90
CA GLN A 284 -28.10 -27.21 -0.61
C GLN A 284 -29.64 -27.01 -0.70
N SER A 285 -30.20 -26.78 -1.90
CA SER A 285 -31.63 -26.51 -2.11
C SER A 285 -32.18 -25.34 -1.27
N LYS A 286 -31.33 -24.33 -1.03
CA LYS A 286 -31.66 -23.13 -0.26
C LYS A 286 -32.06 -21.93 -1.13
N LEU A 287 -32.28 -22.15 -2.42
CA LEU A 287 -32.73 -21.11 -3.37
C LEU A 287 -34.24 -21.22 -3.57
N ASN A 288 -35.02 -20.71 -2.62
CA ASN A 288 -36.48 -20.84 -2.65
C ASN A 288 -37.16 -19.55 -3.12
N ASN A 289 -36.59 -18.38 -2.78
CA ASN A 289 -37.16 -17.07 -3.09
C ASN A 289 -36.19 -16.21 -3.91
N SER A 290 -36.70 -15.15 -4.56
CA SER A 290 -35.84 -14.21 -5.31
C SER A 290 -34.85 -13.45 -4.42
N GLU A 291 -35.12 -13.37 -3.12
CA GLU A 291 -34.26 -12.74 -2.11
C GLU A 291 -33.06 -13.63 -1.72
N ASP A 292 -33.06 -14.90 -2.13
CA ASP A 292 -31.95 -15.82 -1.89
C ASP A 292 -30.75 -15.63 -2.83
N LEU A 293 -30.91 -14.77 -3.85
CA LEU A 293 -29.92 -14.47 -4.88
C LEU A 293 -29.04 -13.28 -4.49
N TYR A 294 -27.98 -13.04 -5.26
CA TYR A 294 -27.20 -11.82 -5.11
C TYR A 294 -28.02 -10.57 -5.42
N ASP A 295 -27.80 -9.52 -4.63
CA ASP A 295 -28.30 -8.19 -4.93
C ASP A 295 -27.54 -7.58 -6.12
N LEU A 296 -28.25 -6.78 -6.91
CA LEU A 296 -27.68 -6.10 -8.08
C LEU A 296 -26.79 -4.92 -7.63
N PRO A 297 -25.56 -4.77 -8.17
CA PRO A 297 -24.72 -3.63 -7.83
C PRO A 297 -25.34 -2.32 -8.32
N PHE A 298 -25.08 -1.23 -7.57
CA PHE A 298 -25.64 0.09 -7.85
C PHE A 298 -25.34 0.62 -9.25
N SER A 299 -24.21 0.20 -9.84
CA SER A 299 -23.79 0.56 -11.20
C SER A 299 -24.70 0.00 -12.30
N LEU A 300 -25.41 -1.10 -12.03
CA LEU A 300 -26.33 -1.76 -12.96
C LEU A 300 -27.80 -1.48 -12.64
N ASN A 301 -28.09 -0.72 -11.58
CA ASN A 301 -29.44 -0.35 -11.21
C ASN A 301 -30.11 0.47 -12.33
N CYS A 302 -31.39 0.15 -12.61
CA CYS A 302 -32.21 0.83 -13.59
C CYS A 302 -32.21 2.35 -13.41
N GLY A 303 -32.29 2.86 -12.17
CA GLY A 303 -32.24 4.30 -11.91
C GLY A 303 -30.92 4.95 -12.35
N THR A 304 -29.79 4.31 -12.03
CA THR A 304 -28.45 4.77 -12.40
C THR A 304 -28.23 4.72 -13.92
N ILE A 305 -28.66 3.63 -14.56
CA ILE A 305 -28.53 3.46 -16.01
C ILE A 305 -29.43 4.44 -16.77
N SER A 306 -30.68 4.60 -16.32
CA SER A 306 -31.64 5.53 -16.91
C SER A 306 -31.14 6.97 -16.83
N THR A 307 -30.67 7.40 -15.67
CA THR A 307 -30.09 8.76 -15.51
C THR A 307 -28.82 8.96 -16.33
N LYS A 308 -27.96 7.95 -16.46
CA LYS A 308 -26.76 7.99 -17.32
C LYS A 308 -27.14 8.17 -18.79
N LEU A 309 -28.15 7.44 -19.26
CA LEU A 309 -28.64 7.52 -20.64
C LEU A 309 -29.38 8.84 -20.89
N ASP A 310 -30.23 9.28 -19.97
CA ASP A 310 -30.99 10.53 -20.09
C ASP A 310 -30.07 11.74 -20.18
N LYS A 311 -29.00 11.79 -19.37
CA LYS A 311 -27.93 12.80 -19.48
C LYS A 311 -27.24 12.79 -20.85
N ALA A 312 -27.06 11.61 -21.45
CA ALA A 312 -26.44 11.50 -22.78
C ALA A 312 -27.39 11.92 -23.92
N LEU A 313 -28.69 11.71 -23.76
CA LEU A 313 -29.73 12.10 -24.72
C LEU A 313 -30.07 13.59 -24.66
N THR A 314 -30.15 14.16 -23.46
CA THR A 314 -30.43 15.60 -23.25
C THR A 314 -29.23 16.49 -23.58
N GLY A 315 -28.02 15.90 -23.66
CA GLY A 315 -26.78 16.65 -23.79
C GLY A 315 -26.43 17.40 -22.51
N ASN A 316 -25.22 17.95 -22.40
CA ASN A 316 -24.85 18.78 -21.25
C ASN A 316 -25.75 20.03 -21.22
N VAL A 317 -26.84 19.97 -20.45
CA VAL A 317 -27.72 21.11 -20.14
C VAL A 317 -26.88 22.26 -19.56
N ASP A 318 -25.79 21.93 -18.85
CA ASP A 318 -24.83 22.88 -18.28
C ASP A 318 -24.03 23.67 -19.31
N ASP A 319 -23.63 23.06 -20.45
CA ASP A 319 -22.92 23.76 -21.52
C ASP A 319 -23.83 24.77 -22.23
N ILE A 320 -25.12 24.47 -22.31
CA ILE A 320 -26.13 25.38 -22.87
C ILE A 320 -26.46 26.50 -21.88
N ARG A 321 -26.59 26.21 -20.58
CA ARG A 321 -26.80 27.24 -19.55
C ARG A 321 -25.62 28.21 -19.49
N ARG A 322 -24.40 27.70 -19.72
CA ARG A 322 -23.18 28.51 -19.84
C ARG A 322 -23.20 29.38 -21.10
N ARG A 323 -23.56 28.84 -22.26
CA ARG A 323 -23.73 29.61 -23.52
C ARG A 323 -24.85 30.66 -23.44
N LYS A 324 -25.98 30.32 -22.81
CA LYS A 324 -27.13 31.23 -22.66
C LYS A 324 -26.81 32.37 -21.69
N ARG A 325 -26.10 32.11 -20.58
CA ARG A 325 -25.57 33.16 -19.68
C ARG A 325 -24.64 34.13 -20.40
N THR A 326 -23.73 33.64 -21.26
CA THR A 326 -22.85 34.51 -22.05
C THR A 326 -23.63 35.37 -23.06
N SER A 327 -24.72 34.84 -23.63
CA SER A 327 -25.60 35.59 -24.52
C SER A 327 -26.46 36.62 -23.79
N GLU A 328 -27.04 36.28 -22.64
CA GLU A 328 -27.88 37.18 -21.82
C GLU A 328 -27.05 38.31 -21.17
N GLN A 329 -25.77 38.04 -20.82
CA GLN A 329 -24.87 39.05 -20.27
C GLN A 329 -24.41 40.07 -21.33
N PHE A 330 -24.35 39.68 -22.61
CA PHE A 330 -24.13 40.61 -23.72
C PHE A 330 -25.37 41.50 -23.96
N SER A 331 -26.58 40.94 -23.85
CA SER A 331 -27.84 41.69 -23.98
C SER A 331 -28.10 42.67 -22.83
N ALA A 332 -27.77 42.27 -21.59
CA ALA A 332 -27.94 43.11 -20.40
C ALA A 332 -27.01 44.33 -20.36
N SER A 333 -25.95 44.33 -21.17
CA SER A 333 -25.03 45.47 -21.31
C SER A 333 -25.59 46.61 -22.17
N ILE A 334 -26.71 46.38 -22.88
CA ILE A 334 -27.28 47.34 -23.86
C ILE A 334 -28.54 48.03 -23.32
N SER A 335 -29.22 47.49 -22.31
CA SER A 335 -30.51 48.00 -21.83
C SER A 335 -30.46 48.41 -20.36
N SER A 336 -29.75 49.50 -20.06
CA SER A 336 -29.92 50.28 -18.85
C SER A 336 -31.03 51.32 -19.05
N HIS A 337 -32.29 50.92 -18.90
CA HIS A 337 -33.40 51.82 -18.49
C HIS A 337 -34.67 51.02 -18.11
N SER A 338 -34.98 51.00 -16.80
CA SER A 338 -36.31 50.90 -16.11
C SER A 338 -37.40 49.96 -16.67
N THR A 339 -37.95 48.99 -15.93
CA THR A 339 -38.91 49.16 -14.81
C THR A 339 -39.24 47.79 -14.16
N LEU A 340 -39.67 47.81 -12.88
CA LEU A 340 -40.12 46.63 -12.11
C LEU A 340 -41.41 46.02 -12.69
N THR A 341 -41.37 44.74 -13.04
CA THR A 341 -42.55 43.87 -13.14
C THR A 341 -42.21 42.44 -12.73
N SER A 342 -43.10 41.84 -11.93
CA SER A 342 -43.28 40.44 -11.45
C SER A 342 -42.29 39.35 -11.89
N PRO A 343 -41.98 38.36 -11.02
CA PRO A 343 -41.19 37.20 -11.42
C PRO A 343 -42.03 36.33 -12.35
N ASP A 344 -41.88 36.54 -13.66
CA ASP A 344 -42.45 35.67 -14.68
C ASP A 344 -41.70 34.33 -14.60
N VAL A 345 -42.39 33.29 -14.11
CA VAL A 345 -41.83 31.93 -14.07
C VAL A 345 -41.86 31.40 -15.50
N SER A 346 -40.83 31.74 -16.26
CA SER A 346 -40.60 31.15 -17.56
C SER A 346 -40.37 29.64 -17.37
N PHE A 347 -41.34 28.81 -17.74
CA PHE A 347 -41.11 27.39 -17.91
C PHE A 347 -40.01 27.24 -18.96
N ILE A 348 -38.81 26.86 -18.53
CA ILE A 348 -37.73 26.50 -19.44
C ILE A 348 -38.18 25.21 -20.12
N GLY A 349 -38.86 25.36 -21.26
CA GLY A 349 -39.05 24.28 -22.19
C GLY A 349 -37.66 23.76 -22.57
N ILE A 350 -37.28 22.62 -22.01
CA ILE A 350 -36.04 21.95 -22.36
C ILE A 350 -36.15 21.65 -23.87
N LYS A 351 -35.44 22.43 -24.70
CA LYS A 351 -35.30 22.11 -26.12
C LYS A 351 -34.70 20.72 -26.17
N LYS A 352 -35.51 19.72 -26.57
CA LYS A 352 -35.03 18.38 -26.86
C LYS A 352 -34.09 18.49 -28.05
N TYR A 353 -32.79 18.38 -27.80
CA TYR A 353 -31.82 18.26 -28.87
C TYR A 353 -32.01 16.87 -29.49
N ASN A 354 -32.09 16.81 -30.82
CA ASN A 354 -32.12 15.55 -31.55
C ASN A 354 -30.72 14.94 -31.54
N VAL A 355 -30.30 14.44 -30.38
CA VAL A 355 -29.10 13.62 -30.28
C VAL A 355 -29.44 12.25 -30.86
N SER A 356 -28.65 11.78 -31.82
CA SER A 356 -28.79 10.42 -32.34
C SER A 356 -28.66 9.41 -31.20
N LEU A 357 -29.63 8.50 -31.08
CA LEU A 357 -29.65 7.44 -30.07
C LEU A 357 -28.34 6.63 -30.08
N PHE A 358 -27.81 6.33 -31.26
CA PHE A 358 -26.55 5.61 -31.42
C PHE A 358 -25.37 6.35 -30.76
N LYS A 359 -25.32 7.69 -30.93
CA LYS A 359 -24.28 8.52 -30.32
C LYS A 359 -24.39 8.53 -28.79
N ALA A 360 -25.61 8.57 -28.25
CA ALA A 360 -25.85 8.53 -26.81
C ALA A 360 -25.48 7.16 -26.22
N LEU A 361 -25.92 6.06 -26.85
CA LEU A 361 -25.57 4.69 -26.46
C LEU A 361 -24.06 4.46 -26.49
N HIS A 362 -23.39 4.86 -27.57
CA HIS A 362 -21.95 4.76 -27.69
C HIS A 362 -21.25 5.57 -26.58
N LYS A 363 -21.68 6.80 -26.31
CA LYS A 363 -21.11 7.61 -25.21
C LYS A 363 -21.25 6.93 -23.85
N CYS A 364 -22.35 6.23 -23.59
CA CYS A 364 -22.61 5.57 -22.30
C CYS A 364 -21.92 4.21 -22.13
N PHE A 365 -21.80 3.41 -23.19
CA PHE A 365 -21.48 1.98 -23.09
C PHE A 365 -20.33 1.49 -23.98
N TRP A 366 -19.63 2.38 -24.69
CA TRP A 366 -18.57 1.98 -25.61
C TRP A 366 -17.49 1.12 -24.93
N VAL A 367 -17.04 1.47 -23.72
CA VAL A 367 -15.99 0.72 -23.02
C VAL A 367 -16.41 -0.74 -22.83
N GLN A 368 -17.61 -0.98 -22.29
CA GLN A 368 -18.11 -2.34 -22.07
C GLN A 368 -18.28 -3.09 -23.40
N PHE A 369 -18.85 -2.42 -24.41
CA PHE A 369 -19.15 -3.03 -25.71
C PHE A 369 -17.89 -3.42 -26.50
N TYR A 370 -16.92 -2.51 -26.65
CA TYR A 370 -15.69 -2.80 -27.39
C TYR A 370 -14.75 -3.72 -26.64
N SER A 371 -14.77 -3.72 -25.29
CA SER A 371 -13.96 -4.67 -24.51
C SER A 371 -14.34 -6.11 -24.82
N ILE A 372 -15.64 -6.40 -24.97
CA ILE A 372 -16.14 -7.72 -25.38
C ILE A 372 -15.66 -8.07 -26.79
N GLY A 373 -15.70 -7.11 -27.72
CA GLY A 373 -15.20 -7.31 -29.09
C GLY A 373 -13.70 -7.64 -29.16
N VAL A 374 -12.87 -6.95 -28.36
CA VAL A 374 -11.43 -7.24 -28.29
C VAL A 374 -11.16 -8.60 -27.67
N LEU A 375 -11.86 -8.96 -26.59
CA LEU A 375 -11.77 -10.28 -25.98
C LEU A 375 -12.14 -11.38 -26.98
N LYS A 376 -13.23 -11.18 -27.71
CA LYS A 376 -13.66 -12.12 -28.75
C LYS A 376 -12.63 -12.28 -29.86
N LEU A 377 -12.02 -11.18 -30.31
CA LEU A 377 -10.94 -11.23 -31.31
C LEU A 377 -9.73 -12.04 -30.81
N ILE A 378 -9.33 -11.86 -29.54
CA ILE A 378 -8.22 -12.62 -28.94
C ILE A 378 -8.56 -14.11 -28.89
N ALA A 379 -9.78 -14.47 -28.49
CA ALA A 379 -10.25 -15.84 -28.47
C ALA A 379 -10.22 -16.47 -29.87
N ASP A 380 -10.69 -15.74 -30.89
CA ASP A 380 -10.68 -16.21 -32.27
C ASP A 380 -9.24 -16.39 -32.81
N CYS A 381 -8.34 -15.44 -32.52
CA CYS A 381 -6.91 -15.57 -32.85
C CYS A 381 -6.25 -16.77 -32.15
N ALA A 382 -6.57 -17.01 -30.87
CA ALA A 382 -6.08 -18.16 -30.13
C ALA A 382 -6.60 -19.48 -30.73
N GLY A 383 -7.88 -19.52 -31.11
CA GLY A 383 -8.48 -20.66 -31.81
C GLY A 383 -7.75 -21.03 -33.10
N PHE A 384 -7.32 -20.04 -33.90
CA PHE A 384 -6.51 -20.29 -35.10
C PHE A 384 -5.04 -20.67 -34.80
N ALA A 385 -4.47 -20.14 -33.72
CA ALA A 385 -3.09 -20.44 -33.32
C ALA A 385 -2.93 -21.90 -32.85
N GLY A 386 -3.98 -22.52 -32.29
CA GLY A 386 -3.96 -23.91 -31.80
C GLY A 386 -3.50 -24.92 -32.85
N PRO A 387 -4.21 -25.09 -34.00
CA PRO A 387 -3.80 -26.00 -35.07
C PRO A 387 -2.44 -25.68 -35.67
N MET A 388 -2.08 -24.39 -35.78
CA MET A 388 -0.79 -23.94 -36.33
C MET A 388 0.38 -24.33 -35.41
N LEU A 389 0.23 -24.15 -34.09
CA LEU A 389 1.21 -24.55 -33.09
C LEU A 389 1.32 -26.07 -32.96
N LEU A 390 0.20 -26.79 -33.06
CA LEU A 390 0.21 -28.25 -33.07
C LEU A 390 0.99 -28.79 -34.27
N ASN A 391 0.77 -28.24 -35.47
CA ASN A 391 1.51 -28.63 -36.66
C ASN A 391 3.03 -28.39 -36.53
N ARG A 392 3.43 -27.27 -35.91
CA ARG A 392 4.84 -26.96 -35.61
C ARG A 392 5.44 -27.90 -34.58
N LEU A 393 4.67 -28.28 -33.55
CA LEU A 393 5.10 -29.25 -32.54
C LEU A 393 5.30 -30.65 -33.14
N VAL A 394 4.39 -31.09 -34.01
CA VAL A 394 4.52 -32.36 -34.73
C VAL A 394 5.75 -32.34 -35.64
N SER A 395 5.95 -31.25 -36.39
CA SER A 395 7.14 -31.07 -37.25
C SER A 395 8.46 -31.09 -36.47
N PHE A 396 8.46 -30.56 -35.23
CA PHE A 396 9.61 -30.63 -34.32
C PHE A 396 9.89 -32.07 -33.86
N ILE A 397 8.84 -32.85 -33.56
CA ILE A 397 8.99 -34.26 -33.17
C ILE A 397 9.55 -35.10 -34.33
N GLU A 398 9.16 -34.78 -35.57
CA GLU A 398 9.65 -35.45 -36.78
C GLU A 398 11.12 -35.11 -37.07
N ASN A 399 11.54 -33.85 -36.86
CA ASN A 399 12.91 -33.38 -37.12
C ASN A 399 13.79 -33.35 -35.86
N LYS A 400 14.61 -34.39 -35.65
CA LYS A 400 15.53 -34.51 -34.49
C LYS A 400 16.75 -33.56 -34.48
N SER A 401 16.82 -32.59 -35.39
CA SER A 401 17.97 -31.68 -35.53
C SER A 401 17.80 -30.34 -34.79
N GLU A 402 16.65 -30.06 -34.19
CA GLU A 402 16.36 -28.79 -33.50
C GLU A 402 16.66 -28.84 -31.99
N ASP A 403 17.01 -27.69 -31.40
CA ASP A 403 17.25 -27.53 -29.96
C ASP A 403 15.96 -27.76 -29.15
N ILE A 404 16.06 -28.50 -28.05
CA ILE A 404 14.94 -28.97 -27.20
C ILE A 404 14.12 -27.78 -26.64
N LYS A 405 14.74 -26.61 -26.50
CA LYS A 405 14.08 -25.37 -26.03
C LYS A 405 12.86 -25.00 -26.87
N TRP A 406 12.90 -25.23 -28.19
CA TRP A 406 11.78 -24.93 -29.07
C TRP A 406 10.59 -25.87 -28.85
N GLY A 407 10.84 -27.14 -28.56
CA GLY A 407 9.82 -28.10 -28.16
C GLY A 407 9.08 -27.67 -26.90
N TYR A 408 9.81 -27.27 -25.85
CA TYR A 408 9.20 -26.74 -24.62
C TYR A 408 8.39 -25.46 -24.87
N LEU A 409 8.89 -24.57 -25.72
CA LEU A 409 8.20 -23.34 -26.08
C LEU A 409 6.90 -23.62 -26.85
N TYR A 410 6.90 -24.52 -27.84
CA TYR A 410 5.69 -24.89 -28.57
C TYR A 410 4.65 -25.56 -27.65
N ALA A 411 5.08 -26.44 -26.75
CA ALA A 411 4.17 -27.07 -25.78
C ALA A 411 3.56 -26.04 -24.81
N PHE A 412 4.36 -25.10 -24.28
CA PHE A 412 3.88 -24.04 -23.41
C PHE A 412 2.92 -23.08 -24.13
N LEU A 413 3.22 -22.69 -25.36
CA LEU A 413 2.35 -21.83 -26.17
C LEU A 413 1.04 -22.54 -26.50
N LEU A 414 1.07 -23.85 -26.78
CA LEU A 414 -0.13 -24.64 -27.03
C LEU A 414 -1.02 -24.66 -25.79
N MET A 415 -0.47 -24.94 -24.60
CA MET A 415 -1.20 -24.88 -23.32
C MET A 415 -1.79 -23.49 -23.05
N SER A 416 -1.01 -22.43 -23.27
CA SER A 416 -1.46 -21.06 -23.04
C SER A 416 -2.60 -20.67 -24.00
N THR A 417 -2.48 -21.07 -25.26
CA THR A 417 -3.47 -20.79 -26.31
C THR A 417 -4.79 -21.52 -26.04
N THR A 418 -4.74 -22.78 -25.59
CA THR A 418 -5.95 -23.52 -25.23
C THR A 418 -6.66 -22.91 -24.02
N VAL A 419 -5.92 -22.51 -22.99
CA VAL A 419 -6.50 -21.85 -21.80
C VAL A 419 -7.14 -20.51 -22.18
N ILE A 420 -6.50 -19.71 -23.03
CA ILE A 420 -7.07 -18.43 -23.48
C ILE A 420 -8.32 -18.65 -24.33
N CYS A 421 -8.32 -19.65 -25.22
CA CYS A 421 -9.46 -19.94 -26.09
C CYS A 421 -10.69 -20.47 -25.33
N GLU A 422 -10.49 -21.21 -24.24
CA GLU A 422 -11.60 -21.76 -23.44
C GLU A 422 -12.17 -20.77 -22.42
N HIS A 423 -11.37 -19.84 -21.90
CA HIS A 423 -11.77 -18.94 -20.83
C HIS A 423 -12.22 -17.54 -21.29
N VAL A 424 -12.02 -17.17 -22.56
CA VAL A 424 -12.40 -15.88 -23.15
C VAL A 424 -13.55 -16.08 -24.14
#